data_AF-E9NVM8-F1
#
_entry.id   AF-E9NVM8-F1
#
_cell.length_a   1.000
_cell.length_b   1.000
_cell.length_c   1.000
_cell.angle_alpha   90.00
_cell.angle_beta   90.00
_cell.angle_gamma   90.00
#
_symmetry.space_group_name_H-M   'P 1'
#
loop_
_entity.id
_entity.type
_entity.pdbx_description
1 polymer ?
#
loop_
_entity_poly.entity_id
_entity_poly.type
_entity_poly.pdbx_seq_one_letter_code
_entity_poly.pdbx_strand_id
1 'polypeptide(L)'
;IGKYHPHGDLAVYETIVRMAQDFSLRYLLVDGQGNFGSIDGDSAAAMRYTEVRMTKLAHELLADLEKDTVDWEDNYDGSERIPEVLPTRVPNLLINGAAGIA
;
A
#
# COMPACT_ATOMS: atom_id res chain seq x y z
N ILE A 1 -10.42 3.56 5.73
CA ILE A 1 -10.55 4.90 6.33
C ILE A 1 -10.84 4.80 7.82
N GLY A 2 -12.07 4.50 8.24
CA GLY A 2 -12.51 4.66 9.64
C GLY A 2 -11.90 3.77 10.74
N LYS A 3 -10.82 3.03 10.50
CA LYS A 3 -10.12 2.23 11.54
C LYS A 3 -8.65 2.62 11.73
N TYR A 4 -7.93 2.83 10.62
CA TYR A 4 -6.47 2.99 10.65
C TYR A 4 -5.97 4.30 10.03
N HIS A 5 -6.80 4.97 9.23
CA HIS A 5 -6.41 6.21 8.57
C HIS A 5 -7.62 7.14 8.47
N PRO A 6 -7.91 7.94 9.52
CA PRO A 6 -9.08 8.81 9.60
C PRO A 6 -8.87 10.15 8.84
N HIS A 7 -8.11 10.12 7.77
CA HIS A 7 -7.94 11.25 6.85
C HIS A 7 -8.70 10.94 5.55
N GLY A 8 -8.94 11.97 4.73
CA GLY A 8 -9.75 11.85 3.51
C GLY A 8 -9.36 10.68 2.60
N ASP A 9 -10.32 10.24 1.78
CA ASP A 9 -10.17 9.06 0.92
C ASP A 9 -9.21 9.25 -0.26
N LEU A 10 -9.04 10.49 -0.73
CA LEU A 10 -8.23 10.82 -1.91
C LEU A 10 -6.79 10.30 -1.80
N ALA A 11 -6.09 10.64 -0.71
CA ALA A 11 -4.70 10.23 -0.52
C ALA A 11 -4.55 8.70 -0.46
N VAL A 12 -5.53 8.01 0.12
CA VAL A 12 -5.53 6.54 0.19
C VAL A 12 -5.71 5.94 -1.20
N TYR A 13 -6.64 6.47 -1.99
CA TYR A 13 -6.88 5.97 -3.35
C TYR A 13 -5.70 6.27 -4.29
N GLU A 14 -5.14 7.49 -4.25
CA GLU A 14 -3.94 7.83 -5.04
C GLU A 14 -2.75 6.95 -4.69
N THR A 15 -2.58 6.59 -3.41
CA THR A 15 -1.54 5.65 -2.98
C THR A 15 -1.77 4.25 -3.56
N ILE A 16 -3.01 3.75 -3.56
CA ILE A 16 -3.37 2.47 -4.19
C ILE A 16 -3.08 2.50 -5.69
N VAL A 17 -3.47 3.59 -6.36
CA VAL A 17 -3.26 3.76 -7.81
C VAL A 17 -1.78 3.72 -8.13
N ARG A 18 -0.96 4.50 -7.40
CA ARG A 18 0.50 4.51 -7.58
C ARG A 18 1.12 3.11 -7.41
N MET A 19 0.67 2.34 -6.43
CA MET A 19 1.20 0.99 -6.16
C MET A 19 0.80 -0.07 -7.18
N ALA A 20 -0.17 0.23 -8.06
CA ALA A 20 -0.63 -0.63 -9.15
C ALA A 20 -0.06 -0.25 -10.53
N GLN A 21 0.65 0.87 -10.65
CA GLN A 21 1.24 1.37 -11.90
C GLN A 21 2.64 0.78 -12.14
N ASP A 22 2.80 -0.02 -13.19
CA ASP A 22 4.07 -0.70 -13.55
C ASP A 22 5.18 0.25 -14.01
N PHE A 23 4.80 1.43 -14.49
CA PHE A 23 5.71 2.53 -14.80
C PHE A 23 6.12 3.35 -13.56
N SER A 24 5.51 3.12 -12.39
CA SER A 24 5.80 3.85 -11.14
C SER A 24 6.71 3.07 -10.20
N LEU A 25 6.51 1.76 -10.06
CA LEU A 25 7.30 0.89 -9.19
C LEU A 25 7.99 -0.21 -9.99
N ARG A 26 9.22 -0.55 -9.59
CA ARG A 26 9.95 -1.67 -10.20
C ARG A 26 9.25 -3.01 -9.95
N TYR A 27 8.72 -3.19 -8.74
CA TYR A 27 7.95 -4.35 -8.32
C TYR A 27 6.63 -3.91 -7.67
N LEU A 28 5.52 -4.23 -8.31
CA LEU A 28 4.17 -3.89 -7.85
C LEU A 28 3.83 -4.58 -6.53
N LEU A 29 3.14 -3.83 -5.65
CA LEU A 29 2.59 -4.35 -4.39
C LEU A 29 1.08 -4.54 -4.47
N VAL A 30 0.41 -3.83 -5.39
CA VAL A 30 -1.02 -3.96 -5.68
C VAL A 30 -1.19 -4.55 -7.08
N ASP A 31 -1.97 -5.62 -7.19
CA ASP A 31 -2.44 -6.19 -8.45
C ASP A 31 -3.80 -5.56 -8.77
N GLY A 32 -3.83 -4.66 -9.74
CA GLY A 32 -4.99 -3.87 -10.10
C GLY A 32 -5.64 -4.33 -11.41
N GLN A 33 -6.97 -4.30 -11.46
CA GLN A 33 -7.75 -4.49 -12.67
C GLN A 33 -8.65 -3.27 -12.91
N GLY A 34 -8.57 -2.69 -14.11
CA GLY A 34 -9.29 -1.45 -14.48
C GLY A 34 -8.34 -0.41 -15.05
N ASN A 35 -8.80 0.85 -15.12
CA ASN A 35 -7.97 1.96 -15.59
C ASN A 35 -7.24 2.63 -14.40
N PHE A 36 -5.93 2.38 -14.31
CA PHE A 36 -5.02 2.96 -13.31
C PHE A 36 -4.19 4.13 -13.84
N GLY A 37 -4.60 4.73 -14.95
CA GLY A 37 -3.89 5.82 -15.62
C GLY A 37 -2.78 5.33 -16.53
N SER A 38 -2.07 6.27 -17.15
CA SER A 38 -1.06 6.00 -18.16
C SER A 38 0.17 6.91 -18.00
N ILE A 39 1.26 6.57 -18.68
CA ILE A 39 2.46 7.41 -18.75
C ILE A 39 2.20 8.72 -19.53
N ASP A 40 1.15 8.74 -20.36
CA ASP A 40 0.74 9.90 -21.15
C ASP A 40 -0.01 10.95 -20.32
N GLY A 41 -0.25 10.67 -19.03
CA GLY A 41 -0.87 11.60 -18.08
C GLY A 41 -2.37 11.40 -17.91
N ASP A 42 -2.95 10.32 -18.43
CA ASP A 42 -4.34 10.00 -18.16
C ASP A 42 -4.51 9.63 -16.68
N SER A 43 -5.49 10.25 -16.03
CA SER A 43 -5.86 9.92 -14.65
C SER A 43 -6.49 8.53 -14.57
N ALA A 44 -6.31 7.87 -13.42
CA ALA A 44 -7.04 6.66 -13.10
C ALA A 44 -8.55 6.90 -13.05
N ALA A 45 -9.33 5.85 -13.29
CA ALA A 45 -10.77 5.90 -13.09
C ALA A 45 -11.11 6.11 -11.60
N ALA A 46 -12.37 6.44 -11.30
CA ALA A 46 -12.84 6.52 -9.92
C ALA A 46 -12.80 5.14 -9.23
N MET A 47 -12.59 5.11 -7.91
CA MET A 47 -12.40 3.88 -7.10
C MET A 47 -13.49 2.80 -7.27
N ARG A 48 -14.71 3.19 -7.64
CA ARG A 48 -15.84 2.28 -7.89
C ARG A 48 -15.75 1.49 -9.21
N TYR A 49 -14.76 1.80 -10.05
CA TYR A 49 -14.54 1.19 -11.37
C TYR A 49 -13.20 0.43 -11.46
N THR A 50 -12.53 0.25 -10.34
CA THR A 50 -11.23 -0.43 -10.24
C THR A 50 -11.32 -1.52 -9.19
N GLU A 51 -10.68 -2.65 -9.45
CA GLU A 51 -10.54 -3.75 -8.51
C GLU A 51 -9.07 -3.92 -8.16
N VAL A 52 -8.78 -4.31 -6.92
CA VAL A 52 -7.42 -4.52 -6.44
C VAL A 52 -7.32 -5.73 -5.53
N ARG A 53 -6.15 -6.37 -5.54
CA ARG A 53 -5.73 -7.38 -4.56
C ARG A 53 -4.23 -7.28 -4.30
N MET A 54 -3.73 -8.02 -3.32
CA MET A 54 -2.30 -8.10 -3.04
C MET A 54 -1.55 -8.87 -4.13
N THR A 55 -0.35 -8.41 -4.49
CA THR A 55 0.58 -9.21 -5.30
C THR A 55 1.21 -10.33 -4.46
N LYS A 56 1.81 -11.32 -5.12
CA LYS A 56 2.62 -12.35 -4.42
C LYS A 56 3.75 -11.74 -3.58
N LEU A 57 4.36 -10.64 -4.05
CA LEU A 57 5.41 -9.95 -3.31
C LEU A 57 4.87 -9.28 -2.04
N ALA A 58 3.67 -8.69 -2.09
CA ALA A 58 3.05 -8.09 -0.92
C ALA A 58 2.80 -9.12 0.21
N HIS A 59 2.52 -10.38 -0.13
CA HIS A 59 2.44 -11.45 0.88
C HIS A 59 3.78 -11.68 1.61
N GLU A 60 4.93 -11.53 0.94
CA GLU A 60 6.26 -11.65 1.58
C GLU A 60 6.60 -10.44 2.47
N LEU A 61 5.92 -9.30 2.30
CA LEU A 61 6.02 -8.17 3.23
C LEU A 61 5.29 -8.42 4.55
N LEU A 62 4.24 -9.27 4.52
CA LEU A 62 3.36 -9.55 5.65
C LEU A 62 3.57 -10.96 6.26
N ALA A 63 4.56 -11.69 5.76
CA ALA A 63 4.78 -13.08 6.14
C ALA A 63 5.07 -13.21 7.64
N ASP A 64 4.40 -14.16 8.30
CA ASP A 64 4.55 -14.47 9.73
C ASP A 64 4.20 -13.34 10.70
N LEU A 65 3.49 -12.29 10.25
CA LEU A 65 3.10 -11.14 11.09
C LEU A 65 2.29 -11.54 12.33
N GLU A 66 1.52 -12.63 12.25
CA GLU A 66 0.73 -13.16 13.35
C GLU A 66 1.55 -13.90 14.43
N LYS A 67 2.85 -14.07 14.23
CA LYS A 67 3.74 -14.85 15.11
C LYS A 67 4.57 -13.99 16.06
N ASP A 68 4.04 -12.83 16.45
CA ASP A 68 4.69 -11.91 17.40
C ASP A 68 6.10 -11.50 16.97
N THR A 69 6.27 -11.25 15.66
CA THR A 69 7.58 -10.93 15.05
C THR A 69 7.94 -9.45 15.13
N VAL A 70 6.98 -8.60 15.51
CA VAL A 70 7.10 -7.14 15.53
C VAL A 70 6.31 -6.57 16.71
N ASP A 71 6.72 -5.41 17.18
CA ASP A 71 5.96 -4.65 18.16
C ASP A 71 4.68 -4.08 17.55
N TRP A 72 3.68 -3.89 18.41
CA TRP A 72 2.37 -3.36 18.04
C TRP A 72 2.07 -2.09 18.84
N GLU A 73 1.39 -1.16 18.20
CA GLU A 73 0.91 0.09 18.78
C GLU A 73 -0.62 0.15 18.69
N ASP A 74 -1.21 1.03 19.50
CA ASP A 74 -2.64 1.32 19.40
C ASP A 74 -2.94 2.18 18.16
N ASN A 75 -4.10 2.00 17.53
CA ASN A 75 -4.59 2.91 16.49
C ASN A 75 -5.00 4.27 17.09
N TYR A 76 -5.48 5.20 16.24
CA TYR A 76 -5.76 6.59 16.62
C TYR A 76 -6.79 6.79 17.75
N ASP A 77 -7.69 5.82 17.98
CA ASP A 77 -8.70 5.86 19.04
C ASP A 77 -8.51 4.79 20.12
N GLY A 78 -7.40 4.03 20.08
CA GLY A 78 -7.08 3.00 21.06
C GLY A 78 -7.93 1.74 20.99
N SER A 79 -8.74 1.55 19.94
CA SER A 79 -9.65 0.41 19.81
C SER A 79 -9.09 -0.77 19.02
N GLU A 80 -8.04 -0.56 18.23
CA GLU A 80 -7.40 -1.55 17.36
C GLU A 80 -5.87 -1.50 17.51
N ARG A 81 -5.17 -2.50 16.98
CA ARG A 81 -3.70 -2.61 17.03
C ARG A 81 -3.09 -2.49 15.63
N ILE A 82 -1.94 -1.84 15.51
CA ILE A 82 -1.18 -1.63 14.27
C ILE A 82 0.26 -2.11 14.48
N PRO A 83 0.86 -2.86 13.54
CA PRO A 83 2.27 -3.22 13.67
C PRO A 83 3.15 -1.98 13.43
N GLU A 84 4.17 -1.78 14.27
CA GLU A 84 5.10 -0.64 14.14
C GLU A 84 5.92 -0.74 12.84
N VAL A 85 6.30 -1.97 12.47
CA VAL A 85 7.00 -2.30 11.24
C VAL A 85 6.43 -3.56 10.59
N LEU A 86 6.71 -3.75 9.30
CA LEU A 86 6.38 -5.00 8.61
C LEU A 86 7.57 -5.99 8.70
N PRO A 87 7.34 -7.29 8.95
CA PRO A 87 8.37 -8.34 9.02
C PRO A 87 8.89 -8.73 7.62
N THR A 88 9.24 -7.73 6.81
CA THR A 88 9.52 -7.92 5.39
C THR A 88 10.70 -8.87 5.15
N ARG A 89 10.52 -9.79 4.21
CA ARG A 89 11.58 -10.70 3.75
C ARG A 89 12.38 -10.18 2.56
N VAL A 90 12.06 -8.98 2.08
CA VAL A 90 12.74 -8.33 0.96
C VAL A 90 13.14 -6.90 1.33
N PRO A 91 14.26 -6.38 0.84
CA PRO A 91 14.67 -5.01 1.14
C PRO A 91 13.85 -4.00 0.30
N ASN A 92 12.55 -3.84 0.60
CA ASN A 92 11.60 -3.07 -0.20
C ASN A 92 12.06 -1.63 -0.47
N LEU A 93 12.65 -0.98 0.54
CA LEU A 93 13.19 0.38 0.40
C LEU A 93 14.28 0.47 -0.68
N LEU A 94 15.15 -0.54 -0.81
CA LEU A 94 16.23 -0.52 -1.80
C LEU A 94 15.72 -0.84 -3.21
N ILE A 95 14.72 -1.72 -3.34
CA ILE A 95 14.24 -2.18 -4.65
C ILE A 95 13.16 -1.28 -5.26
N ASN A 96 12.34 -0.62 -4.43
CA ASN A 96 11.25 0.25 -4.86
C ASN A 96 11.48 1.74 -4.53
N GLY A 97 12.40 2.05 -3.61
CA GLY A 97 12.69 3.43 -3.23
C GLY A 97 11.57 4.11 -2.44
N ALA A 98 11.82 5.36 -2.06
CA ALA A 98 10.83 6.28 -1.52
C ALA A 98 11.26 7.72 -1.87
N ALA A 99 10.30 8.63 -2.02
CA ALA A 99 10.56 10.04 -2.25
C ALA A 99 9.59 10.89 -1.43
N GLY A 100 10.12 11.85 -0.68
CA GLY A 100 9.38 12.81 0.13
C GLY A 100 10.29 14.00 0.47
N ILE A 101 9.71 15.17 0.72
CA ILE A 101 10.46 16.44 0.84
C ILE A 101 10.62 16.98 2.27
N ALA A 102 9.99 16.34 3.26
CA ALA A 102 9.93 16.72 4.67
C ALA A 102 9.31 18.10 4.99
#